data_AF-L0DRU4-F1
#
_entry.id   AF-L0DRU4-F1
#
_cell.length_a   1.000
_cell.length_b   1.000
_cell.length_c   1.000
_cell.angle_alpha   90.00
_cell.angle_beta   90.00
_cell.angle_gamma   90.00
#
_symmetry.space_group_name_H-M   'P 1'
#
loop_
_entity.id
_entity.type
_entity.pdbx_description
1 polymer ?
#
loop_
_entity_poly.entity_id
_entity_poly.type
_entity_poly.pdbx_seq_one_letter_code
_entity_poly.pdbx_strand_id
1 'polypeptide(L)'
;MDDANDDLKITIQSLAVEMSQAFEKAVRPSSGEAFRKLKDVAPDWMRTVCRKAHDDGELLPDDHRYEFIEQAVDALANHDDTDSACESLEPDFYTSGLTGWLHSQNSRVCYISEAMEEYGTFKDGFKLLAAAQMLEREEVFRQVLDALQKELASGEARDDAAGEA
;
A
#
# COMPACT_ATOMS: atom_id res chain seq x y z
N MET A 1 -11.41 16.32 37.07
CA MET A 1 -10.04 16.05 36.58
C MET A 1 -10.19 14.64 36.09
N ASP A 2 -10.86 14.55 34.95
CA ASP A 2 -11.61 13.36 34.55
C ASP A 2 -10.73 12.59 33.58
N ASP A 3 -10.41 11.38 34.01
CA ASP A 3 -10.21 10.18 33.22
C ASP A 3 -9.47 10.37 31.90
N ALA A 4 -8.14 10.37 32.03
CA ALA A 4 -7.23 9.90 30.98
C ALA A 4 -7.31 8.37 30.84
N ASN A 5 -8.52 7.85 30.58
CA ASN A 5 -8.72 6.53 30.00
C ASN A 5 -9.27 6.74 28.59
N ASP A 6 -8.44 7.40 27.76
CA ASP A 6 -8.56 7.29 26.31
C ASP A 6 -8.12 5.86 25.99
N ASP A 7 -9.05 4.91 26.12
CA ASP A 7 -8.93 3.61 25.48
C ASP A 7 -8.54 3.92 24.03
N LEU A 8 -7.30 3.60 23.66
CA LEU A 8 -6.78 3.80 22.30
C LEU A 8 -7.71 3.06 21.34
N LYS A 9 -8.73 3.76 20.85
CA LYS A 9 -9.68 3.22 19.89
C LYS A 9 -8.86 2.88 18.65
N ILE A 10 -8.86 1.61 18.26
CA ILE A 10 -8.20 1.19 17.03
C ILE A 10 -8.84 1.96 15.88
N THR A 11 -8.00 2.57 15.04
CA THR A 11 -8.40 3.29 13.84
C THR A 11 -7.64 2.74 12.63
N ILE A 12 -8.04 3.17 11.42
CA ILE A 12 -7.27 2.88 10.20
C ILE A 12 -5.84 3.41 10.34
N GLN A 13 -5.68 4.63 10.87
CA GLN A 13 -4.38 5.25 11.10
C GLN A 13 -3.54 4.43 12.09
N SER A 14 -4.11 3.94 13.20
CA SER A 14 -3.34 3.14 14.16
C SER A 14 -2.92 1.78 13.58
N LEU A 15 -3.78 1.12 12.80
CA LEU A 15 -3.42 -0.10 12.07
C LEU A 15 -2.35 0.17 11.01
N ALA A 16 -2.46 1.28 10.29
CA ALA A 16 -1.47 1.69 9.29
C ALA A 16 -0.11 1.98 9.94
N VAL A 17 -0.08 2.64 11.11
CA VAL A 17 1.15 2.83 11.91
C VAL A 17 1.77 1.48 12.30
N GLU A 18 0.96 0.55 12.79
CA GLU A 18 1.44 -0.79 13.17
C GLU A 18 2.04 -1.53 11.97
N MET A 19 1.36 -1.49 10.82
CA MET A 19 1.82 -2.16 9.59
C MET A 19 3.04 -1.49 8.98
N SER A 20 3.09 -0.16 8.94
CA SER A 20 4.26 0.62 8.50
C SER A 20 5.52 0.17 9.27
N GLN A 21 5.41 0.08 10.61
CA GLN A 21 6.51 -0.37 11.46
C GLN A 21 6.88 -1.84 11.26
N ALA A 22 5.99 -2.65 10.69
CA ALA A 22 6.25 -4.05 10.40
C ALA A 22 7.03 -4.27 9.10
N PHE A 23 7.13 -3.26 8.22
CA PHE A 23 8.00 -3.33 7.06
C PHE A 23 9.48 -3.18 7.44
N GLU A 24 10.33 -3.85 6.67
CA GLU A 24 11.78 -3.71 6.76
C GLU A 24 12.44 -3.78 5.39
N LYS A 25 13.63 -3.18 5.30
CA LYS A 25 14.50 -3.28 4.14
C LYS A 25 15.41 -4.50 4.29
N ALA A 26 15.39 -5.39 3.32
CA ALA A 26 16.30 -6.52 3.21
C ALA A 26 17.17 -6.39 1.96
N VAL A 27 18.20 -7.23 1.85
CA VAL A 27 19.11 -7.28 0.70
C VAL A 27 19.16 -8.70 0.18
N ARG A 28 18.94 -8.90 -1.13
CA ARG A 28 19.04 -10.23 -1.77
C ARG A 28 20.49 -10.70 -1.75
N PRO A 29 20.79 -11.89 -1.18
CA PRO A 29 22.16 -12.40 -1.18
C PRO A 29 22.75 -12.65 -2.58
N SER A 30 21.88 -12.90 -3.57
CA SER A 30 22.30 -13.23 -4.95
C SER A 30 22.65 -12.02 -5.80
N SER A 31 21.91 -10.91 -5.68
CA SER A 31 22.11 -9.70 -6.52
C SER A 31 22.65 -8.50 -5.74
N GLY A 32 22.53 -8.49 -4.41
CA GLY A 32 22.85 -7.31 -3.58
C GLY A 32 21.80 -6.20 -3.67
N GLU A 33 20.70 -6.42 -4.40
CA GLU A 33 19.60 -5.47 -4.51
C GLU A 33 18.80 -5.42 -3.22
N ALA A 34 18.37 -4.21 -2.86
CA ALA A 34 17.49 -4.02 -1.72
C ALA A 34 16.03 -4.24 -2.12
N PHE A 35 15.23 -4.75 -1.18
CA PHE A 35 13.79 -4.93 -1.36
C PHE A 35 13.06 -4.71 -0.03
N ARG A 36 11.74 -4.47 -0.11
CA ARG A 36 10.87 -4.34 1.05
C ARG A 36 10.16 -5.65 1.35
N LYS A 37 10.06 -6.00 2.63
CA LYS A 37 9.24 -7.12 3.10
C LYS A 37 8.66 -6.82 4.48
N LEU A 38 7.65 -7.58 4.87
CA LEU A 38 7.25 -7.65 6.28
C LEU A 38 8.31 -8.39 7.09
N LYS A 39 8.51 -7.96 8.32
CA LYS A 39 9.27 -8.69 9.34
C LYS A 39 8.68 -10.08 9.53
N ASP A 40 9.53 -11.05 9.85
CA ASP A 40 9.08 -12.45 9.98
C ASP A 40 8.05 -12.64 11.10
N VAL A 41 8.09 -11.77 12.13
CA VAL A 41 7.18 -11.74 13.28
C VAL A 41 5.91 -10.91 13.06
N ALA A 42 5.69 -10.37 11.85
CA ALA A 42 4.50 -9.58 11.56
C ALA A 42 3.22 -10.43 11.69
N PRO A 43 2.14 -9.89 12.29
CA PRO A 43 0.84 -10.55 12.39
C PRO A 43 0.28 -11.01 11.03
N ASP A 44 -0.51 -12.09 11.05
CA ASP A 44 -1.09 -12.68 9.83
C ASP A 44 -2.04 -11.76 9.08
N TRP A 45 -2.70 -10.82 9.77
CA TRP A 45 -3.56 -9.83 9.13
C TRP A 45 -2.77 -8.94 8.16
N MET A 46 -1.52 -8.59 8.49
CA MET A 46 -0.67 -7.79 7.59
C MET A 46 -0.30 -8.56 6.31
N ARG A 47 -0.11 -9.89 6.43
CA ARG A 47 0.07 -10.77 5.26
C ARG A 47 -1.19 -10.82 4.40
N THR A 48 -2.36 -10.74 5.04
CA THR A 48 -3.65 -10.67 4.35
C THR A 48 -3.81 -9.36 3.59
N VAL A 49 -3.43 -8.23 4.20
CA VAL A 49 -3.38 -6.92 3.52
C VAL A 49 -2.44 -6.97 2.31
N CYS A 50 -1.21 -7.48 2.49
CA CYS A 50 -0.28 -7.63 1.38
C CYS A 50 -0.86 -8.49 0.26
N ARG A 51 -1.47 -9.64 0.59
CA ARG A 51 -2.11 -10.51 -0.40
C ARG A 51 -3.25 -9.81 -1.13
N LYS A 52 -4.08 -9.05 -0.42
CA LYS A 52 -5.19 -8.29 -1.02
C LYS A 52 -4.67 -7.26 -2.03
N ALA A 53 -3.59 -6.58 -1.68
CA ALA A 53 -2.90 -5.62 -2.55
C ALA A 53 -2.14 -6.27 -3.74
N HIS A 54 -2.14 -7.60 -3.84
CA HIS A 54 -1.70 -8.35 -5.01
C HIS A 54 -2.91 -8.98 -5.74
N ASP A 55 -4.04 -8.27 -5.75
CA ASP A 55 -5.31 -8.74 -6.30
C ASP A 55 -5.70 -10.15 -5.79
N ASP A 56 -5.75 -10.29 -4.47
CA ASP A 56 -6.02 -11.56 -3.77
C ASP A 56 -5.04 -12.72 -4.11
N GLY A 57 -3.90 -12.40 -4.73
CA GLY A 57 -2.85 -13.33 -5.14
C GLY A 57 -2.84 -13.68 -6.63
N GLU A 58 -3.70 -13.05 -7.43
CA GLU A 58 -3.68 -13.19 -8.89
C GLU A 58 -2.44 -12.51 -9.50
N LEU A 59 -1.95 -11.44 -8.86
CA LEU A 59 -0.67 -10.83 -9.19
C LEU A 59 0.46 -11.52 -8.41
N LEU A 60 1.51 -11.92 -9.13
CA LEU A 60 2.71 -12.45 -8.50
C LEU A 60 3.37 -11.37 -7.63
N PRO A 61 3.89 -11.72 -6.43
CA PRO A 61 4.60 -10.78 -5.60
C PRO A 61 5.82 -10.20 -6.29
N ASP A 62 5.93 -8.87 -6.29
CA ASP A 62 7.07 -8.13 -6.83
C ASP A 62 7.49 -6.98 -5.90
N ASP A 63 8.73 -6.51 -6.08
CA ASP A 63 9.33 -5.53 -5.17
C ASP A 63 8.60 -4.17 -5.22
N HIS A 64 8.09 -3.75 -6.38
CA HIS A 64 7.33 -2.50 -6.48
C HIS A 64 5.99 -2.60 -5.78
N ARG A 65 5.29 -3.74 -5.85
CA ARG A 65 4.03 -3.92 -5.11
C ARG A 65 4.25 -3.81 -3.60
N TYR A 66 5.30 -4.42 -3.06
CA TYR A 66 5.62 -4.25 -1.64
C TYR A 66 6.01 -2.81 -1.28
N GLU A 67 6.74 -2.11 -2.15
CA GLU A 67 7.05 -0.68 -1.96
C GLU A 67 5.77 0.18 -1.97
N PHE A 68 4.84 -0.07 -2.88
CA PHE A 68 3.57 0.69 -2.95
C PHE A 68 2.67 0.39 -1.77
N ILE A 69 2.66 -0.85 -1.26
CA ILE A 69 1.92 -1.19 -0.03
C ILE A 69 2.51 -0.44 1.16
N GLU A 70 3.84 -0.44 1.32
CA GLU A 70 4.49 0.31 2.39
C GLU A 70 4.16 1.81 2.29
N GLN A 71 4.26 2.40 1.11
CA GLN A 71 3.94 3.81 0.89
C GLN A 71 2.47 4.13 1.18
N ALA A 72 1.55 3.22 0.86
CA ALA A 72 0.14 3.40 1.17
C ALA A 72 -0.10 3.40 2.69
N VAL A 73 0.49 2.47 3.44
CA VAL A 73 0.35 2.46 4.91
C VAL A 73 1.10 3.62 5.56
N ASP A 74 2.24 4.05 5.02
CA ASP A 74 2.94 5.26 5.47
C ASP A 74 2.10 6.51 5.23
N ALA A 75 1.45 6.63 4.07
CA ALA A 75 0.56 7.75 3.78
C ALA A 75 -0.63 7.76 4.74
N LEU A 76 -1.28 6.62 4.94
CA LEU A 76 -2.39 6.49 5.90
C LEU A 76 -1.95 6.78 7.34
N ALA A 77 -0.74 6.39 7.73
CA ALA A 77 -0.21 6.64 9.08
C ALA A 77 0.10 8.11 9.35
N ASN A 78 0.44 8.89 8.31
CA ASN A 78 0.92 10.27 8.43
C ASN A 78 -0.16 11.33 8.13
N HIS A 79 -1.40 10.93 7.86
CA HIS A 79 -2.51 11.85 7.56
C HIS A 79 -3.76 11.53 8.38
N ASP A 80 -4.52 12.57 8.70
CA ASP A 80 -5.71 12.46 9.57
C ASP A 80 -6.90 11.79 8.86
N ASP A 81 -6.93 11.80 7.54
CA ASP A 81 -7.99 11.22 6.71
C ASP A 81 -7.44 10.49 5.48
N THR A 82 -8.27 9.63 4.89
CA THR A 82 -7.88 8.74 3.79
C THR A 82 -7.73 9.45 2.45
N ASP A 83 -8.44 10.55 2.24
CA ASP A 83 -8.43 11.28 0.97
C ASP A 83 -7.12 12.07 0.87
N SER A 84 -6.77 12.82 1.91
CA SER A 84 -5.47 13.50 2.05
C SER A 84 -4.30 12.52 1.94
N ALA A 85 -4.42 11.31 2.53
CA ALA A 85 -3.41 10.27 2.40
C ALA A 85 -3.22 9.82 0.95
N CYS A 86 -4.31 9.59 0.21
CA CYS A 86 -4.25 9.21 -1.20
C CYS A 86 -3.64 10.32 -2.06
N GLU A 87 -4.03 11.59 -1.83
CA GLU A 87 -3.53 12.76 -2.55
C GLU A 87 -2.03 13.02 -2.31
N SER A 88 -1.47 12.52 -1.19
CA SER A 88 -0.05 12.64 -0.85
C SER A 88 0.88 11.70 -1.63
N LEU A 89 0.31 10.72 -2.34
CA LEU A 89 1.09 9.77 -3.13
C LEU A 89 1.74 10.47 -4.34
N GLU A 90 2.97 10.08 -4.64
CA GLU A 90 3.71 10.60 -5.78
C GLU A 90 4.26 9.45 -6.64
N PRO A 91 4.34 9.61 -7.97
CA PRO A 91 5.07 8.68 -8.82
C PRO A 91 6.58 8.85 -8.66
N ASP A 92 7.36 7.89 -9.17
CA ASP A 92 8.81 7.98 -9.13
C ASP A 92 9.32 9.18 -9.92
N PHE A 93 10.16 9.99 -9.27
CA PHE A 93 10.79 11.15 -9.90
C PHE A 93 11.81 10.76 -10.97
N TYR A 94 12.57 9.69 -10.73
CA TYR A 94 13.62 9.24 -11.64
C TYR A 94 13.08 8.29 -12.71
N THR A 95 13.44 8.56 -13.97
CA THR A 95 13.02 7.76 -15.12
C THR A 95 13.49 6.31 -15.06
N SER A 96 14.59 6.03 -14.35
CA SER A 96 15.04 4.67 -14.07
C SER A 96 14.07 3.90 -13.18
N GLY A 97 13.42 4.57 -12.21
CA GLY A 97 12.36 3.98 -11.38
C GLY A 97 11.13 3.64 -12.21
N LEU A 98 10.64 4.61 -12.98
CA LEU A 98 9.50 4.43 -13.89
C LEU A 98 9.70 3.29 -14.89
N THR A 99 10.88 3.21 -15.51
CA THR A 99 11.17 2.16 -16.51
C THR A 99 11.45 0.81 -15.86
N GLY A 100 12.06 0.77 -14.66
CA GLY A 100 12.22 -0.45 -13.87
C GLY A 100 10.86 -1.03 -13.43
N TRP A 101 9.96 -0.17 -12.99
CA TRP A 101 8.58 -0.51 -12.68
C TRP A 101 7.87 -1.14 -13.87
N LEU A 102 7.91 -0.51 -15.05
CA LEU A 102 7.28 -1.09 -16.24
C LEU A 102 7.92 -2.44 -16.63
N HIS A 103 9.25 -2.56 -16.48
CA HIS A 103 9.98 -3.76 -16.86
C HIS A 103 9.69 -4.97 -15.95
N SER A 104 9.43 -4.73 -14.67
CA SER A 104 9.26 -5.80 -13.68
C SER A 104 8.00 -6.63 -13.89
N GLN A 105 6.98 -6.12 -14.58
CA GLN A 105 5.79 -6.91 -14.91
C GLN A 105 5.12 -6.46 -16.22
N ASN A 106 4.91 -7.42 -17.13
CA ASN A 106 4.33 -7.16 -18.45
C ASN A 106 2.90 -6.59 -18.41
N SER A 107 2.11 -6.93 -17.38
CA SER A 107 0.74 -6.43 -17.23
C SER A 107 0.68 -4.92 -16.98
N ARG A 108 1.77 -4.29 -16.51
CA ARG A 108 1.82 -2.83 -16.26
C ARG A 108 1.68 -1.99 -17.53
N VAL A 109 1.81 -2.60 -18.70
CA VAL A 109 1.49 -1.95 -19.98
C VAL A 109 0.01 -1.53 -20.03
N CYS A 110 -0.90 -2.22 -19.34
CA CYS A 110 -2.32 -1.84 -19.27
C CYS A 110 -2.51 -0.45 -18.66
N TYR A 111 -1.77 -0.10 -17.60
CA TYR A 111 -1.85 1.23 -17.00
C TYR A 111 -1.41 2.36 -17.94
N ILE A 112 -0.61 2.08 -18.96
CA ILE A 112 -0.25 3.08 -19.99
C ILE A 112 -1.49 3.42 -20.82
N SER A 113 -2.26 2.41 -21.23
CA SER A 113 -3.50 2.61 -21.96
C SER A 113 -4.53 3.32 -21.09
N GLU A 114 -4.70 2.91 -19.83
CA GLU A 114 -5.60 3.56 -18.88
C GLU A 114 -5.24 5.03 -18.65
N ALA A 115 -3.95 5.35 -18.46
CA ALA A 115 -3.51 6.74 -18.30
C ALA A 115 -3.83 7.60 -19.53
N MET A 116 -3.74 7.04 -20.75
CA MET A 116 -4.13 7.74 -21.97
C MET A 116 -5.64 7.96 -22.09
N GLU A 117 -6.44 7.05 -21.55
CA GLU A 117 -7.90 7.15 -21.52
C GLU A 117 -8.37 8.18 -20.48
N GLU A 118 -7.82 8.13 -19.26
CA GLU A 118 -8.21 8.99 -18.14
C GLU A 118 -7.72 10.44 -18.31
N TYR A 119 -6.46 10.63 -18.74
CA TYR A 119 -5.83 11.95 -18.78
C TYR A 119 -5.62 12.50 -20.19
N GLY A 120 -5.97 11.70 -21.21
CA GLY A 120 -5.87 12.09 -22.62
C GLY A 120 -4.47 11.93 -23.22
N THR A 121 -4.15 12.78 -24.20
CA THR A 121 -2.93 12.61 -25.00
C THR A 121 -1.69 13.22 -24.34
N PHE A 122 -0.65 12.40 -24.16
CA PHE A 122 0.66 12.81 -23.70
C PHE A 122 1.61 13.05 -24.88
N LYS A 123 2.47 14.07 -24.78
CA LYS A 123 3.57 14.33 -25.73
C LYS A 123 4.94 13.84 -25.23
N ASP A 124 5.00 13.46 -23.96
CA ASP A 124 6.22 13.06 -23.26
C ASP A 124 5.97 11.68 -22.65
N GLY A 125 6.76 10.70 -23.10
CA GLY A 125 6.63 9.31 -22.65
C GLY A 125 6.89 9.15 -21.15
N PHE A 126 7.75 9.97 -20.53
CA PHE A 126 8.02 9.86 -19.10
C PHE A 126 6.88 10.41 -18.27
N LYS A 127 6.19 11.46 -18.72
CA LYS A 127 4.97 11.94 -18.06
C LYS A 127 3.83 10.93 -18.17
N LEU A 128 3.73 10.24 -19.31
CA LEU A 128 2.79 9.14 -19.47
C LEU A 128 3.12 7.98 -18.51
N LEU A 129 4.39 7.59 -18.41
CA LEU A 129 4.80 6.54 -17.47
C LEU A 129 4.56 6.93 -16.00
N ALA A 130 4.81 8.19 -15.64
CA ALA A 130 4.51 8.68 -14.30
C ALA A 130 3.00 8.62 -14.00
N ALA A 131 2.16 9.04 -14.94
CA ALA A 131 0.70 8.93 -14.80
C ALA A 131 0.24 7.46 -14.70
N ALA A 132 0.79 6.57 -15.51
CA ALA A 132 0.49 5.14 -15.46
C ALA A 132 0.91 4.51 -14.12
N GLN A 133 2.10 4.83 -13.60
CA GLN A 133 2.53 4.33 -12.30
C GLN A 133 1.64 4.88 -11.17
N MET A 134 1.18 6.14 -11.29
CA MET A 134 0.27 6.73 -10.32
C MET A 134 -1.05 5.96 -10.23
N LEU A 135 -1.62 5.53 -11.37
CA LEU A 135 -2.82 4.68 -11.38
C LEU A 135 -2.63 3.39 -10.59
N GLU A 136 -1.49 2.70 -10.74
CA GLU A 136 -1.21 1.50 -9.95
C GLU A 136 -1.05 1.81 -8.46
N ARG A 137 -0.37 2.92 -8.12
CA ARG A 137 -0.19 3.35 -6.72
C ARG A 137 -1.53 3.64 -6.05
N GLU A 138 -2.44 4.34 -6.72
CA GLU A 138 -3.80 4.60 -6.23
C GLU A 138 -4.64 3.32 -6.12
N GLU A 139 -4.47 2.37 -7.06
CA GLU A 139 -5.11 1.06 -6.97
C GLU A 139 -4.63 0.29 -5.73
N VAL A 140 -3.31 0.19 -5.53
CA VAL A 140 -2.71 -0.43 -4.34
C VAL A 140 -3.22 0.24 -3.07
N PHE A 141 -3.22 1.57 -3.03
CA PHE A 141 -3.72 2.33 -1.89
C PHE A 141 -5.16 1.95 -1.54
N ARG A 142 -6.05 1.90 -2.54
CA ARG A 142 -7.45 1.50 -2.34
C ARG A 142 -7.57 0.05 -1.85
N GLN A 143 -6.76 -0.87 -2.38
CA GLN A 143 -6.74 -2.27 -1.94
C GLN A 143 -6.25 -2.41 -0.49
N VAL A 144 -5.23 -1.64 -0.11
CA VAL A 144 -4.71 -1.58 1.27
C VAL A 144 -5.77 -1.00 2.21
N LEU A 145 -6.39 0.12 1.85
CA LEU A 145 -7.42 0.76 2.65
C LEU A 145 -8.61 -0.16 2.89
N ASP A 146 -9.13 -0.81 1.84
CA ASP A 146 -10.22 -1.80 1.94
C ASP A 146 -9.84 -2.96 2.87
N ALA A 147 -8.61 -3.46 2.79
CA ALA A 147 -8.13 -4.53 3.65
C ALA A 147 -8.02 -4.10 5.13
N LEU A 148 -7.53 -2.88 5.39
CA LEU A 148 -7.46 -2.32 6.74
C LEU A 148 -8.85 -2.06 7.34
N GLN A 149 -9.80 -1.59 6.53
CA GLN A 149 -11.19 -1.43 6.94
C GLN A 149 -11.84 -2.76 7.34
N LYS A 150 -11.54 -3.83 6.60
CA LYS A 150 -12.00 -5.18 6.93
C LYS A 150 -11.35 -5.72 8.21
N GLU A 151 -10.07 -5.46 8.43
CA GLU A 151 -9.41 -5.85 9.68
C GLU A 151 -9.98 -5.09 10.87
N LEU A 152 -10.19 -3.78 10.74
CA LEU A 152 -10.81 -2.95 11.78
C LEU A 152 -12.19 -3.48 12.18
N ALA A 153 -13.07 -3.71 11.21
CA ALA A 153 -14.40 -4.27 11.45
C ALA A 153 -14.36 -5.68 12.05
N SER A 154 -13.36 -6.49 11.69
CA SER A 154 -13.15 -7.83 12.25
C SER A 154 -12.64 -7.77 13.70
N GLY A 155 -11.84 -6.76 14.04
CA GLY A 155 -11.38 -6.48 15.40
C GLY A 155 -12.54 -6.07 16.31
N GLU A 156 -13.36 -5.10 15.88
CA GLU A 156 -14.54 -4.63 16.62
C GLU A 156 -15.50 -5.79 16.94
N ALA A 157 -15.77 -6.67 15.98
CA ALA A 157 -16.62 -7.84 16.19
C ALA A 157 -16.04 -8.88 17.18
N ARG A 158 -14.72 -8.97 17.31
CA ARG A 158 -14.06 -9.86 18.29
C ARG A 158 -14.16 -9.30 19.71
N ASP A 159 -14.04 -7.99 19.87
CA ASP A 159 -14.13 -7.31 21.16
C ASP A 159 -15.55 -7.35 21.73
N ASP A 160 -16.57 -7.12 20.88
CA ASP A 160 -17.99 -7.23 21.26
C ASP A 160 -18.33 -8.65 21.77
N ALA A 161 -17.86 -9.69 21.08
CA ALA A 161 -18.09 -11.08 21.48
C ALA A 161 -17.38 -11.47 22.78
N ALA A 162 -16.26 -10.82 23.12
CA ALA A 162 -15.51 -11.06 24.35
C ALA A 162 -16.11 -10.32 25.57
N GLY A 163 -16.80 -9.20 25.36
CA GLY A 163 -17.46 -8.42 26.41
C GLY A 163 -18.80 -9.00 26.90
N GLU A 164 -19.40 -9.92 26.14
CA GLU A 164 -20.69 -10.58 26.48
C GLU A 164 -20.55 -11.93 27.23
N ALA A 165 -19.32 -12.42 27.45
CA ALA A 165 -19.02 -13.72 28.09
C ALA A 165 -18.65 -13.61 29.58
#